data_AF-A0A448MSI2-F1
#
_entry.id   AF-A0A448MSI2-F1
#
_cell.length_a   1.000
_cell.length_b   1.000
_cell.length_c   1.000
_cell.angle_alpha   90.00
_cell.angle_beta   90.00
_cell.angle_gamma   90.00
#
_symmetry.space_group_name_H-M   'P 1'
#
loop_
_entity.id
_entity.type
_entity.pdbx_description
1 polymer ?
#
loop_
_entity_poly.entity_id
_entity_poly.type
_entity_poly.pdbx_seq_one_letter_code
_entity_poly.pdbx_strand_id
1 'polypeptide(L)'
;MDNHLFCGDALFSAGCGRVFTGNYAQMFEGVSRLKALPDETVVCPAHEYTLSNLAFAETVIKEKSAVKITALLSKNCVPKENRVCPQG
;
A
#
# COMPACT_ATOMS: atom_id res chain seq x y z
N MET A 1 15.26 -9.86 -14.04
CA MET A 1 14.03 -9.13 -13.66
C MET A 1 13.82 -9.34 -12.15
N ASP A 2 14.86 -9.17 -11.33
CA ASP A 2 15.01 -10.07 -10.17
C ASP A 2 14.67 -9.41 -8.82
N ASN A 3 14.01 -8.25 -8.85
CA ASN A 3 13.75 -7.44 -7.67
C ASN A 3 12.37 -6.74 -7.68
N HIS A 4 11.42 -7.29 -8.44
CA HIS A 4 10.04 -6.80 -8.49
C HIS A 4 9.12 -7.79 -7.78
N LEU A 5 8.30 -7.29 -6.86
CA LEU A 5 7.28 -8.05 -6.15
C LEU A 5 5.90 -7.74 -6.73
N PHE A 6 5.35 -8.68 -7.49
CA PHE A 6 3.96 -8.61 -7.94
C PHE A 6 3.03 -9.19 -6.86
N CYS A 7 2.56 -8.32 -5.95
CA CYS A 7 1.83 -8.73 -4.74
C CYS A 7 0.29 -8.78 -4.89
N GLY A 8 -0.25 -8.48 -6.07
CA GLY A 8 -1.69 -8.42 -6.29
C GLY A 8 -2.36 -7.47 -5.30
N ASP A 9 -3.35 -7.98 -4.56
CA ASP A 9 -4.10 -7.25 -3.54
C ASP A 9 -3.62 -7.49 -2.11
N ALA A 10 -2.49 -8.19 -1.90
CA ALA A 10 -2.01 -8.48 -0.56
C ALA A 10 -1.36 -7.25 0.11
N LEU A 11 -0.57 -6.49 -0.66
CA LEU A 11 0.20 -5.35 -0.18
C LEU A 11 -0.01 -4.16 -1.14
N PHE A 12 -0.17 -2.98 -0.57
CA PHE A 12 -0.25 -1.71 -1.30
C PHE A 12 0.72 -0.70 -0.68
N SER A 13 1.03 0.38 -1.41
CA SER A 13 1.69 1.51 -0.78
C SER A 13 0.83 2.04 0.37
N ALA A 14 1.43 2.18 1.55
CA ALA A 14 0.79 2.59 2.80
C ALA A 14 -0.40 1.73 3.28
N GLY A 15 -0.62 0.52 2.75
CA GLY A 15 -1.78 -0.31 3.11
C GLY A 15 -1.64 -1.80 2.77
N CYS A 16 -2.70 -2.56 3.03
CA CYS A 16 -2.78 -4.00 2.74
C CYS A 16 -4.18 -4.40 2.29
N GLY A 17 -4.30 -5.61 1.75
CA GLY A 17 -5.56 -6.18 1.27
C GLY A 17 -6.69 -6.23 2.29
N ARG A 18 -7.92 -6.21 1.78
CA ARG A 18 -9.12 -6.49 2.58
C ARG A 18 -9.14 -7.97 2.97
N VAL A 19 -9.49 -8.25 4.23
CA VAL A 19 -9.60 -9.62 4.74
C VAL A 19 -11.04 -10.11 4.54
N PHE A 20 -11.30 -10.81 3.44
CA PHE A 20 -12.64 -11.37 3.16
C PHE A 20 -12.94 -12.65 3.95
N THR A 21 -11.91 -13.35 4.42
CA THR A 21 -12.03 -14.63 5.15
C THR A 21 -12.32 -14.43 6.64
N GLY A 22 -12.22 -13.21 7.17
CA GLY A 22 -12.27 -12.90 8.59
C GLY A 22 -11.04 -13.31 9.41
N ASN A 23 -10.06 -14.01 8.82
CA ASN A 23 -8.85 -14.45 9.52
C ASN A 23 -7.72 -13.41 9.41
N TYR A 24 -7.74 -12.43 10.32
CA TYR A 24 -6.73 -11.37 10.37
C TYR A 24 -5.33 -11.87 10.72
N ALA A 25 -5.21 -12.94 11.50
CA ALA A 25 -3.90 -13.51 11.87
C ALA A 25 -3.18 -14.07 10.64
N GLN A 26 -3.90 -14.78 9.77
CA GLN A 26 -3.35 -15.29 8.51
C GLN A 26 -2.94 -14.17 7.56
N MET A 27 -3.73 -13.09 7.47
CA MET A 27 -3.37 -11.91 6.67
C MET A 27 -2.10 -11.27 7.19
N PHE A 28 -2.02 -11.05 8.51
CA PHE A 28 -0.85 -10.46 9.15
C PHE A 28 0.40 -11.30 8.93
N GLU A 29 0.28 -12.62 9.07
CA GLU A 29 1.39 -13.55 8.80
C GLU A 29 1.84 -13.44 7.33
N GLY A 30 0.91 -13.42 6.38
CA GLY A 30 1.20 -13.28 4.96
C GLY A 30 1.96 -12.00 4.62
N VAL A 31 1.47 -10.85 5.08
CA VAL A 31 2.14 -9.54 4.87
C VAL A 31 3.48 -9.48 5.61
N SER A 32 3.59 -10.09 6.79
CA SER A 32 4.84 -10.10 7.56
C SER A 32 5.97 -10.84 6.84
N ARG A 33 5.67 -11.88 6.07
CA ARG A 33 6.69 -12.57 5.26
C ARG A 33 7.31 -11.67 4.19
N LEU A 34 6.56 -10.69 3.68
CA LEU A 34 7.05 -9.72 2.69
C LEU A 34 8.10 -8.77 3.29
N LYS A 35 8.11 -8.57 4.61
CA LYS A 35 9.12 -7.74 5.30
C LYS A 35 10.52 -8.36 5.29
N ALA A 36 10.65 -9.65 4.97
CA ALA A 36 11.95 -10.32 4.88
C ALA A 36 12.61 -10.14 3.51
N LEU A 37 11.93 -9.50 2.55
CA LEU A 37 12.49 -9.18 1.23
C LEU A 37 13.52 -8.04 1.35
N PRO A 38 14.49 -7.94 0.42
CA PRO A 38 15.45 -6.84 0.39
C PRO A 38 14.78 -5.48 0.31
N ASP A 39 15.35 -4.46 0.96
CA ASP A 39 14.81 -3.09 0.99
C ASP A 39 14.71 -2.46 -0.41
N GLU A 40 15.55 -2.88 -1.35
CA GLU A 40 15.50 -2.44 -2.74
C GLU A 40 14.31 -3.00 -3.53
N THR A 41 13.52 -3.94 -2.97
CA THR A 41 12.40 -4.60 -3.66
C THR A 41 11.36 -3.59 -4.15
N VAL A 42 11.08 -3.62 -5.45
CA VAL A 42 10.04 -2.78 -6.06
C VAL A 42 8.69 -3.46 -5.93
N VAL A 43 7.78 -2.88 -5.13
CA VAL A 43 6.42 -3.41 -4.94
C VAL A 43 5.52 -2.98 -6.11
N CYS A 44 4.89 -3.96 -6.75
CA CYS A 44 3.98 -3.79 -7.88
C CYS A 44 2.57 -4.26 -7.49
N PRO A 45 1.75 -3.41 -6.85
CA PRO A 45 0.38 -3.76 -6.48
C PRO A 45 -0.56 -3.78 -7.70
N ALA A 46 -1.68 -4.48 -7.58
CA ALA A 46 -2.69 -4.53 -8.65
C ALA A 46 -3.51 -3.21 -8.77
N HIS A 47 -3.53 -2.39 -7.71
CA HIS A 47 -4.36 -1.18 -7.66
C HIS A 47 -3.60 0.02 -7.07
N GLU A 48 -3.98 1.21 -7.54
CA GLU A 48 -3.46 2.49 -7.05
C GLU A 48 -4.32 3.03 -5.88
N TYR A 49 -4.00 2.58 -4.67
CA TYR A 49 -4.67 2.99 -3.42
C TYR A 49 -3.79 3.85 -2.50
N THR A 50 -2.65 4.34 -2.99
CA THR A 50 -1.66 5.04 -2.17
C THR A 50 -2.27 6.23 -1.42
N LEU A 51 -3.03 7.09 -2.11
CA LEU A 51 -3.61 8.29 -1.49
C LEU A 51 -4.69 7.97 -0.45
N SER A 52 -5.57 7.01 -0.72
CA SER A 52 -6.61 6.59 0.24
C SER A 52 -6.01 5.92 1.46
N ASN A 53 -4.96 5.11 1.28
CA ASN A 53 -4.25 4.46 2.36
C ASN A 53 -3.53 5.49 3.26
N LEU A 54 -2.88 6.48 2.66
CA LEU A 54 -2.26 7.59 3.40
C LEU A 54 -3.30 8.42 4.16
N ALA A 55 -4.45 8.72 3.54
CA ALA A 55 -5.54 9.41 4.22
C ALA A 55 -6.04 8.64 5.45
N PHE A 56 -6.17 7.32 5.37
CA PHE A 56 -6.47 6.48 6.52
C PHE A 56 -5.34 6.51 7.56
N ALA A 57 -4.08 6.39 7.14
CA ALA A 57 -2.92 6.43 8.03
C ALA A 57 -2.86 7.71 8.87
N GLU A 58 -3.24 8.87 8.30
CA GLU A 58 -3.34 10.15 9.03
C GLU A 58 -4.35 10.13 10.18
N THR A 59 -5.36 9.25 10.12
CA THR A 59 -6.37 9.11 11.19
C THR A 59 -5.90 8.24 12.35
N VAL A 60 -4.96 7.32 12.12
CA VAL A 60 -4.55 6.30 13.11
C VAL A 60 -3.15 6.52 13.68
N ILE A 61 -2.22 7.13 12.93
CA ILE A 61 -0.83 7.31 13.37
C ILE A 61 -0.68 8.59 14.22
N LYS A 62 0.03 8.47 15.35
CA LYS A 62 0.34 9.60 16.25
C LYS A 62 1.35 10.57 15.63
N GLU A 63 2.45 10.06 15.10
CA GLU A 63 3.51 10.84 14.46
C GLU A 63 3.24 10.97 12.95
N LYS A 64 2.71 12.12 12.54
CA LYS A 64 2.19 12.31 11.17
C LYS A 64 3.23 12.82 10.18
N SER A 65 4.44 13.16 10.62
CA SER A 65 5.49 13.73 9.76
C SER A 65 5.80 12.84 8.56
N ALA A 66 6.03 11.54 8.76
CA ALA A 66 6.28 10.59 7.68
C ALA A 66 5.10 10.48 6.70
N VAL A 67 3.87 10.33 7.22
CA VAL A 67 2.66 10.21 6.38
C VAL A 67 2.45 11.45 5.52
N LYS A 68 2.63 12.65 6.10
CA LYS A 68 2.49 13.91 5.38
C LYS A 68 3.51 14.07 4.26
N ILE A 69 4.78 13.71 4.52
CA ILE A 69 5.84 13.75 3.51
C ILE A 69 5.50 12.79 2.36
N THR A 70 5.14 11.55 2.68
CA THR A 70 4.78 10.55 1.65
C THR A 70 3.54 10.96 0.86
N ALA A 71 2.54 11.58 1.49
CA ALA A 71 1.35 12.09 0.81
C ALA A 71 1.66 13.25 -0.14
N LEU A 72 2.55 14.17 0.24
CA LEU A 72 3.00 15.25 -0.64
C LEU A 72 3.74 14.71 -1.86
N LEU A 73 4.66 13.75 -1.66
CA LEU A 73 5.38 13.10 -2.75
C LEU A 73 4.41 12.36 -3.69
N SER A 74 3.47 11.59 -3.14
CA SER A 74 2.50 10.82 -3.92
C SER A 74 1.61 11.72 -4.79
N LYS A 75 1.15 12.87 -4.27
CA LYS A 75 0.33 13.84 -5.02
C LYS A 75 1.06 14.45 -6.23
N ASN A 76 2.39 14.51 -6.20
CA ASN A 76 3.19 15.02 -7.31
C ASN A 76 3.48 13.95 -8.38
N CYS A 77 3.32 12.66 -8.04
CA CYS A 77 3.56 11.54 -8.95
C CYS A 77 2.27 11.03 -9.63
N VAL A 78 1.09 11.23 -9.02
CA VAL A 78 -0.19 10.83 -9.60
C VAL A 78 -0.66 11.92 -10.58
N PRO A 79 -0.82 11.62 -11.89
CA PRO A 79 -1.40 12.55 -12.85
C PRO A 79 -2.80 12.98 -12.38
N LYS A 80 -3.12 14.28 -12.48
CA LYS A 80 -4.43 14.83 -12.07
C LYS A 80 -5.62 14.22 -12.83
N GLU A 81 -5.36 13.49 -13.90
CA GLU A 81 -6.34 12.85 -14.76
C GLU A 81 -5.91 11.40 -15.03
N ASN A 82 -6.18 10.47 -14.11
CA ASN A 82 -6.43 9.08 -14.52
C ASN A 82 -7.15 8.25 -13.46
N ARG A 83 -8.39 7.89 -13.84
CA ARG A 83 -9.19 6.72 -13.48
C ARG A 83 -8.77 5.94 -12.23
N VAL A 84 -9.48 6.24 -11.16
CA VAL A 84 -9.97 5.22 -10.22
C VAL A 84 -10.53 4.06 -11.05
N CYS A 85 -9.89 2.90 -11.01
CA CYS A 85 -10.56 1.65 -11.38
C CYS A 85 -11.82 1.56 -10.49
N PRO A 86 -13.03 1.44 -11.05
CA PRO A 86 -14.23 1.36 -10.24
C PRO A 86 -14.07 0.20 -9.28
N GLN A 87 -14.04 0.52 -8.00
CA GLN A 87 -13.98 -0.45 -6.92
C GLN A 87 -15.24 -1.31 -7.04
N GLY A 88 -15.06 -2.57 -7.47
CA GLY A 88 -16.09 -3.61 -7.41
C GLY A 88 -16.36 -4.04 -5.97
#